data_AF-A0A6P4CM60-F1
#
_entry.id   AF-A0A6P4CM60-F1
#
_cell.length_a   1.000
_cell.length_b   1.000
_cell.length_c   1.000
_cell.angle_alpha   90.00
_cell.angle_beta   90.00
_cell.angle_gamma   90.00
#
_symmetry.space_group_name_H-M   'P 1'
#
loop_
_entity.id
_entity.type
_entity.pdbx_description
1 polymer ?
#
loop_
_entity_poly.entity_id
_entity_poly.type
_entity_poly.pdbx_seq_one_letter_code
_entity_poly.pdbx_strand_id
1 'polypeptide(L)'
;MGVFSTIGTCIGFGIGTSIGVVIGYYVFIYFQPTHVKDPIIRPLAEQDAKTLQQMLPEIPLWIKNPDFDRWIEQASEPNKEAVIKALLGAKEAMLGIRYHMRLMGEAAGVPIEPESQTKLLDATLNLEGVLLAGVPRAGGFDAVFAVTLGDSSSNVTKTWSSLNVLALLVKEDPYGVSLKSVDPRTNEVTSAVSSIHIE
;
A
#
# COMPACT_ATOMS: atom_id res chain seq x y z
N MET A 1 37.40 52.59 5.18
CA MET A 1 37.56 51.33 5.95
C MET A 1 36.44 50.34 5.56
N GLY A 2 36.34 49.90 4.30
CA GLY A 2 35.17 49.11 3.86
C GLY A 2 35.42 48.08 2.75
N VAL A 3 36.42 48.29 1.88
CA VAL A 3 36.65 47.36 0.75
C VAL A 3 37.28 46.04 1.21
N PHE A 4 38.23 46.09 2.14
CA PHE A 4 38.89 44.89 2.67
C PHE A 4 37.96 44.01 3.52
N SER A 5 36.98 44.58 4.22
CA SER A 5 36.00 43.79 4.98
C SER A 5 35.03 43.07 4.05
N THR A 6 34.55 43.72 2.98
CA THR A 6 33.63 43.11 2.02
C THR A 6 34.28 41.96 1.26
N ILE A 7 35.55 42.10 0.87
CA ILE A 7 36.30 41.00 0.22
C ILE A 7 36.46 39.81 1.17
N GLY A 8 36.77 40.06 2.45
CA GLY A 8 36.84 39.01 3.46
C GLY A 8 35.52 38.26 3.64
N THR A 9 34.38 38.97 3.60
CA THR A 9 33.04 38.35 3.69
C THR A 9 32.73 37.46 2.49
N CYS A 10 33.04 37.90 1.26
CA CYS A 10 32.79 37.11 0.06
C CYS A 10 33.64 35.82 0.03
N ILE A 11 34.91 35.91 0.45
CA ILE A 11 35.80 34.75 0.53
C ILE A 11 35.33 33.78 1.62
N GLY A 12 34.98 34.31 2.80
CA GLY A 12 34.46 33.50 3.91
C GLY A 12 33.16 32.77 3.57
N PHE A 13 32.24 33.42 2.84
CA PHE A 13 30.99 32.80 2.41
C PHE A 13 31.20 31.69 1.38
N GLY A 14 32.10 31.90 0.40
CA GLY A 14 32.41 30.89 -0.62
C GLY A 14 33.05 29.63 -0.03
N ILE A 15 34.02 29.81 0.87
CA ILE A 15 34.70 28.70 1.56
C ILE A 15 33.76 28.02 2.55
N GLY A 16 33.00 28.79 3.33
CA GLY A 16 32.05 28.26 4.32
C GLY A 16 30.94 27.43 3.67
N THR A 17 30.39 27.89 2.55
CA THR A 17 29.31 27.17 1.83
C THR A 17 29.83 25.86 1.23
N SER A 18 31.00 25.88 0.61
CA SER A 18 31.60 24.67 0.02
C SER A 18 31.94 23.62 1.08
N ILE A 19 32.55 24.03 2.21
CA ILE A 19 32.82 23.13 3.33
C ILE A 19 31.52 22.62 3.96
N GLY A 20 30.52 23.49 4.15
CA GLY A 20 29.22 23.12 4.71
C GLY A 20 28.47 22.09 3.87
N VAL A 21 28.48 22.22 2.54
CA VAL A 21 27.88 21.25 1.63
C VAL A 21 28.61 19.91 1.69
N VAL A 22 29.94 19.90 1.73
CA VAL A 22 30.72 18.65 1.84
C VAL A 22 30.45 17.96 3.17
N ILE A 23 30.48 18.68 4.29
CA ILE A 23 30.18 18.12 5.61
C ILE A 23 28.74 17.62 5.67
N GLY A 24 27.78 18.40 5.18
CA GLY A 24 26.37 18.01 5.12
C GLY A 24 26.14 16.76 4.29
N TYR A 25 26.81 16.63 3.14
CA TYR A 25 26.78 15.44 2.29
C TYR A 25 27.29 14.19 3.03
N TYR A 26 28.43 14.30 3.71
CA TYR A 26 28.97 13.18 4.49
C TYR A 26 28.09 12.82 5.69
N VAL A 27 27.60 13.82 6.44
CA VAL A 27 26.70 13.57 7.58
C VAL A 27 25.40 12.93 7.12
N PHE A 28 24.80 13.37 6.01
CA PHE A 28 23.56 12.80 5.46
C PHE A 28 23.72 11.35 4.98
N ILE A 29 24.87 10.99 4.41
CA ILE A 29 25.14 9.61 3.95
C ILE A 29 25.45 8.67 5.12
N TYR A 30 26.13 9.17 6.16
CA TYR A 30 26.49 8.34 7.31
C TYR A 30 25.40 8.24 8.39
N PHE A 31 24.49 9.23 8.49
CA PHE A 31 23.29 9.14 9.33
C PHE A 31 22.17 8.37 8.60
N GLN A 32 22.36 7.06 8.45
CA GLN A 32 21.21 6.16 8.26
C GLN A 32 20.66 5.78 9.64
N PRO A 33 19.34 5.85 9.87
CA PRO A 33 18.74 5.38 11.12
C PRO A 33 18.89 3.85 11.17
N THR A 34 19.89 3.36 11.92
CA THR A 34 20.01 1.94 12.21
C THR A 34 19.49 1.67 13.62
N HIS A 35 18.30 1.08 13.68
CA HIS A 35 18.02 -0.19 14.36
C HIS A 35 16.52 -0.33 14.68
N VAL A 36 15.68 -0.29 13.67
CA VAL A 36 14.38 -0.97 13.76
C VAL A 36 14.65 -2.41 13.33
N LYS A 37 14.28 -3.39 14.16
CA LYS A 37 14.34 -4.79 13.74
C LYS A 37 13.41 -4.93 12.54
N ASP A 38 13.98 -5.30 11.40
CA ASP A 38 13.16 -5.61 10.24
C ASP A 38 12.18 -6.72 10.65
N PRO A 39 10.86 -6.48 10.58
CA PRO A 39 9.93 -7.59 10.70
C PRO A 39 10.31 -8.59 9.62
N ILE A 40 10.20 -9.88 9.91
CA ILE A 40 10.40 -10.90 8.89
C ILE A 40 9.25 -10.74 7.90
N ILE A 41 9.48 -9.95 6.84
CA ILE A 41 8.55 -9.76 5.72
C ILE A 41 8.63 -11.06 4.92
N ARG A 42 7.73 -11.98 5.23
CA ARG A 42 7.45 -13.14 4.38
C ARG A 42 6.22 -12.81 3.53
N PRO A 43 6.28 -13.06 2.21
CA PRO A 43 5.11 -12.99 1.34
C PRO A 43 3.92 -13.73 1.97
N LEU A 44 2.72 -13.14 1.93
CA LEU A 44 1.50 -13.82 2.39
C LEU A 44 1.29 -15.16 1.65
N ALA A 45 1.86 -15.29 0.44
CA ALA A 45 1.85 -16.51 -0.35
C ALA A 45 2.70 -17.66 0.24
N GLU A 46 3.73 -17.36 1.04
CA GLU A 46 4.60 -18.34 1.72
C GLU A 46 4.10 -18.70 3.12
N GLN A 47 3.05 -18.02 3.59
CA GLN A 47 2.36 -18.40 4.81
C GLN A 47 1.56 -19.68 4.56
N ASP A 48 1.77 -20.71 5.38
CA ASP A 48 1.05 -21.97 5.29
C ASP A 48 -0.46 -21.70 5.24
N ALA A 49 -1.15 -22.25 4.24
CA ALA A 49 -2.59 -22.08 4.06
C ALA A 49 -3.35 -22.47 5.34
N LYS A 50 -2.82 -23.42 6.11
CA LYS A 50 -3.36 -23.82 7.41
C LYS A 50 -3.19 -22.76 8.50
N THR A 51 -2.10 -21.99 8.46
CA THR A 51 -1.85 -20.85 9.37
C THR A 51 -2.76 -19.68 9.02
N LEU A 52 -2.92 -19.35 7.73
CA LEU A 52 -3.88 -18.33 7.28
C LEU A 52 -5.33 -18.72 7.61
N GLN A 53 -5.70 -19.99 7.39
CA GLN A 53 -7.01 -20.52 7.77
C GLN A 53 -7.21 -20.63 9.28
N GLN A 54 -6.15 -20.82 10.07
CA GLN A 54 -6.21 -20.75 11.54
C GLN A 54 -6.38 -19.33 12.04
N MET A 55 -5.84 -18.33 11.34
CA MET A 55 -6.02 -16.92 11.69
C MET A 55 -7.36 -16.35 11.21
N LEU A 56 -7.95 -16.90 10.13
CA LEU A 56 -9.23 -16.45 9.56
C LEU A 56 -10.42 -16.44 10.55
N PRO A 57 -10.64 -17.45 11.43
CA PRO A 57 -11.67 -17.41 12.47
C PRO A 57 -11.29 -16.53 13.67
N GLU A 58 -10.01 -16.21 13.84
CA GLU A 58 -9.56 -15.25 14.86
C GLU A 58 -9.73 -13.80 14.41
N ILE A 59 -9.95 -13.57 13.11
CA ILE A 59 -10.38 -12.27 12.60
C ILE A 59 -11.78 -12.01 13.15
N PRO A 60 -11.93 -11.02 14.03
CA PRO A 60 -13.18 -10.85 14.72
C PRO A 60 -14.30 -10.44 13.76
N LEU A 61 -15.55 -10.83 14.07
CA LEU A 61 -16.73 -10.56 13.24
C LEU A 61 -16.92 -9.07 12.88
N TRP A 62 -16.31 -8.17 13.64
CA TRP A 62 -16.41 -6.71 13.55
C TRP A 62 -15.33 -6.04 12.69
N ILE A 63 -14.26 -6.74 12.28
CA ILE A 63 -13.42 -6.30 11.13
C ILE A 63 -14.24 -6.32 9.83
N LYS A 64 -15.31 -7.12 9.85
CA LYS A 64 -16.37 -7.18 8.86
C LYS A 64 -17.49 -6.17 9.19
N ASN A 65 -17.19 -4.98 9.74
CA ASN A 65 -18.20 -3.92 9.87
C ASN A 65 -17.50 -2.55 9.91
N PRO A 66 -17.99 -1.50 9.21
CA PRO A 66 -17.25 -0.25 9.04
C PRO A 66 -17.31 0.73 10.23
N ASP A 67 -17.75 0.30 11.42
CA ASP A 67 -17.81 1.14 12.63
C ASP A 67 -16.51 1.04 13.45
N PHE A 68 -15.63 2.02 13.29
CA PHE A 68 -14.24 2.03 13.79
C PHE A 68 -14.10 2.24 15.30
N ASP A 69 -15.00 3.01 15.94
CA ASP A 69 -14.92 3.28 17.39
C ASP A 69 -15.09 2.00 18.22
N ARG A 70 -15.82 1.02 17.69
CA ARG A 70 -16.01 -0.29 18.33
C ARG A 70 -14.77 -1.20 18.26
N TRP A 71 -13.79 -0.87 17.40
CA TRP A 71 -12.57 -1.68 17.21
C TRP A 71 -11.65 -1.64 18.43
N ILE A 72 -11.58 -0.49 19.12
CA ILE A 72 -10.77 -0.34 20.34
C ILE A 72 -11.43 -1.07 21.52
N GLU A 73 -12.75 -1.08 21.59
CA GLU A 73 -13.51 -1.69 22.70
C GLU A 73 -13.46 -3.22 22.73
N GLN A 74 -13.28 -3.88 21.57
CA GLN A 74 -13.26 -5.36 21.46
C GLN A 74 -11.86 -5.98 21.52
N ALA A 75 -10.80 -5.18 21.60
CA ALA A 75 -9.43 -5.68 21.73
C ALA A 75 -9.13 -6.13 23.17
N SER A 76 -9.63 -7.31 23.56
CA SER A 76 -9.38 -7.87 24.91
C SER A 76 -7.95 -8.38 25.13
N GLU A 77 -7.14 -8.53 24.07
CA GLU A 77 -5.76 -9.02 24.15
C GLU A 77 -4.76 -8.02 23.57
N PRO A 78 -3.59 -7.81 24.23
CA PRO A 78 -2.63 -6.78 23.85
C PRO A 78 -2.02 -6.98 22.44
N ASN A 79 -1.92 -8.23 21.97
CA ASN A 79 -1.44 -8.52 20.62
C ASN A 79 -2.46 -8.11 19.54
N LYS A 80 -3.76 -8.27 19.83
CA LYS A 80 -4.84 -7.87 18.92
C LYS A 80 -4.92 -6.35 18.82
N GLU A 81 -4.78 -5.65 19.94
CA GLU A 81 -4.73 -4.19 19.99
C GLU A 81 -3.62 -3.62 19.10
N ALA A 82 -2.41 -4.18 19.16
CA ALA A 82 -1.29 -3.73 18.34
C ALA A 82 -1.55 -3.91 16.84
N VAL A 83 -2.11 -5.04 16.42
CA VAL A 83 -2.48 -5.31 15.02
C VAL A 83 -3.57 -4.34 14.55
N ILE A 84 -4.62 -4.14 15.34
CA ILE A 84 -5.71 -3.21 15.02
C ILE A 84 -5.16 -1.79 14.85
N LYS A 85 -4.30 -1.34 15.76
CA LYS A 85 -3.66 -0.03 15.70
C LYS A 85 -2.79 0.12 14.44
N ALA A 86 -2.07 -0.93 14.05
CA ALA A 86 -1.30 -0.94 12.81
C ALA A 86 -2.19 -0.87 11.57
N LEU A 87 -3.29 -1.63 11.53
CA LEU A 87 -4.27 -1.60 10.43
C LEU A 87 -4.95 -0.23 10.32
N LEU A 88 -5.32 0.37 11.45
CA LEU A 88 -5.88 1.72 11.50
C LEU A 88 -4.86 2.75 11.01
N GLY A 89 -3.62 2.68 11.49
CA GLY A 89 -2.54 3.55 11.02
C GLY A 89 -2.27 3.40 9.52
N ALA A 90 -2.37 2.19 8.97
CA ALA A 90 -2.26 1.97 7.53
C ALA A 90 -3.41 2.63 6.75
N LYS A 91 -4.65 2.54 7.27
CA LYS A 91 -5.81 3.20 6.67
C LYS A 91 -5.68 4.73 6.70
N GLU A 92 -5.29 5.29 7.85
CA GLU A 92 -5.04 6.74 8.00
C GLU A 92 -3.95 7.23 7.06
N ALA A 93 -2.82 6.51 6.99
CA ALA A 93 -1.73 6.82 6.07
C ALA A 93 -2.21 6.80 4.61
N MET A 94 -3.04 5.83 4.23
CA MET A 94 -3.59 5.75 2.88
C MET A 94 -4.52 6.92 2.56
N LEU A 95 -5.38 7.34 3.51
CA LEU A 95 -6.21 8.54 3.36
C LEU A 95 -5.34 9.80 3.20
N GLY A 96 -4.26 9.90 3.97
CA GLY A 96 -3.27 10.98 3.84
C GLY A 96 -2.60 10.99 2.47
N ILE A 97 -2.17 9.84 1.96
CA ILE A 97 -1.59 9.70 0.61
C ILE A 97 -2.60 10.16 -0.45
N ARG A 98 -3.85 9.70 -0.41
CA ARG A 98 -4.90 10.13 -1.35
C ARG A 98 -5.16 11.63 -1.29
N TYR A 99 -5.18 12.22 -0.09
CA TYR A 99 -5.30 13.65 0.09
C TYR A 99 -4.14 14.42 -0.57
N HIS A 100 -2.89 14.02 -0.31
CA HIS A 100 -1.73 14.67 -0.90
C HIS A 100 -1.62 14.46 -2.41
N MET A 101 -2.01 13.30 -2.93
CA MET A 101 -2.07 13.05 -4.37
C MET A 101 -3.07 13.98 -5.07
N ARG A 102 -4.22 14.26 -4.46
CA ARG A 102 -5.20 15.22 -4.98
C ARG A 102 -4.66 16.64 -4.98
N LEU A 103 -4.11 17.11 -3.86
CA LEU A 103 -3.49 18.44 -3.76
C LEU A 103 -2.37 18.63 -4.79
N MET A 104 -1.52 17.62 -4.96
CA MET A 104 -0.47 17.63 -5.96
C MET A 104 -1.04 17.68 -7.38
N GLY A 105 -2.10 16.93 -7.66
CA GLY A 105 -2.80 16.98 -8.94
C GLY A 105 -3.41 18.35 -9.24
N GLU A 106 -4.07 18.96 -8.25
CA GLU A 106 -4.62 20.32 -8.35
C GLU A 106 -3.53 21.36 -8.61
N ALA A 107 -2.44 21.33 -7.84
CA ALA A 107 -1.32 22.25 -8.00
C ALA A 107 -0.61 22.10 -9.36
N ALA A 108 -0.54 20.87 -9.88
CA ALA A 108 0.07 20.59 -11.19
C ALA A 108 -0.89 20.78 -12.37
N GLY A 109 -2.21 20.96 -12.13
CA GLY A 109 -3.22 20.93 -13.18
C GLY A 109 -3.36 19.57 -13.87
N VAL A 110 -3.01 18.48 -13.18
CA VAL A 110 -3.04 17.10 -13.69
C VAL A 110 -3.96 16.25 -12.81
N PRO A 111 -4.95 15.53 -13.37
CA PRO A 111 -5.92 14.78 -12.58
C PRO A 111 -5.34 13.43 -12.09
N ILE A 112 -4.50 13.47 -11.04
CA ILE A 112 -3.88 12.27 -10.44
C ILE A 112 -4.93 11.37 -9.77
N GLU A 113 -5.79 11.92 -8.91
CA GLU A 113 -7.00 11.23 -8.45
C GLU A 113 -8.21 12.09 -8.86
N PRO A 114 -8.77 11.85 -10.06
CA PRO A 114 -9.92 12.59 -10.56
C PRO A 114 -11.15 12.41 -9.65
N GLU A 115 -12.09 13.36 -9.69
CA GLU A 115 -13.32 13.33 -8.86
C GLU A 115 -14.11 12.01 -9.02
N SER A 116 -14.17 11.44 -10.22
CA SER A 116 -14.81 10.15 -10.47
C SER A 116 -14.14 9.00 -9.72
N GLN A 117 -12.80 8.99 -9.66
CA GLN A 117 -12.05 7.99 -8.90
C GLN A 117 -12.17 8.23 -7.41
N THR A 118 -12.14 9.48 -6.95
CA THR A 118 -12.38 9.80 -5.53
C THR A 118 -13.73 9.25 -5.06
N LYS A 119 -14.81 9.49 -5.82
CA LYS A 119 -16.15 8.96 -5.50
C LYS A 119 -16.19 7.43 -5.45
N LEU A 120 -15.57 6.77 -6.44
CA LEU A 120 -15.47 5.31 -6.47
C LEU A 120 -14.70 4.76 -5.26
N LEU A 121 -13.55 5.36 -4.95
CA LEU A 121 -12.67 4.94 -3.87
C LEU A 121 -13.28 5.20 -2.48
N ASP A 122 -14.01 6.30 -2.32
CA ASP A 122 -14.73 6.61 -1.07
C ASP A 122 -15.88 5.63 -0.85
N ALA A 123 -16.64 5.31 -1.90
CA ALA A 123 -17.65 4.25 -1.85
C ALA A 123 -17.00 2.89 -1.54
N THR A 124 -15.85 2.59 -2.13
CA THR A 124 -15.12 1.34 -1.92
C THR A 124 -14.58 1.23 -0.48
N LEU A 125 -14.02 2.29 0.09
CA LEU A 125 -13.52 2.31 1.48
C LEU A 125 -14.63 2.17 2.53
N ASN A 126 -15.87 2.50 2.17
CA ASN A 126 -17.03 2.32 3.02
C ASN A 126 -17.60 0.89 2.96
N LEU A 127 -17.12 0.06 2.03
CA LEU A 127 -17.51 -1.35 1.99
C LEU A 127 -16.87 -2.12 3.14
N GLU A 128 -17.68 -3.02 3.68
CA GLU A 128 -17.27 -3.96 4.71
C GLU A 128 -16.04 -4.76 4.29
N GLY A 129 -15.04 -4.85 5.17
CA GLY A 129 -13.82 -5.62 4.96
C GLY A 129 -12.82 -4.99 3.99
N VAL A 130 -13.05 -3.78 3.48
CA VAL A 130 -12.03 -3.02 2.74
C VAL A 130 -11.13 -2.27 3.73
N LEU A 131 -9.84 -2.58 3.70
CA LEU A 131 -8.83 -1.92 4.52
C LEU A 131 -8.31 -0.64 3.85
N LEU A 132 -7.87 -0.77 2.59
CA LEU A 132 -7.26 0.31 1.81
C LEU A 132 -7.90 0.36 0.43
N ALA A 133 -7.96 1.55 -0.17
CA ALA A 133 -8.21 1.71 -1.59
C ALA A 133 -7.48 2.95 -2.10
N GLY A 134 -7.08 2.96 -3.37
CA GLY A 134 -6.38 4.09 -3.96
C GLY A 134 -6.20 3.97 -5.48
N VAL A 135 -5.63 5.03 -6.07
CA VAL A 135 -5.19 5.01 -7.47
C VAL A 135 -3.71 4.63 -7.51
N PRO A 136 -3.31 3.58 -8.27
CA PRO A 136 -1.93 3.15 -8.33
C PRO A 136 -1.09 4.07 -9.25
N ARG A 137 0.23 4.03 -9.02
CA ARG A 137 1.25 4.67 -9.87
C ARG A 137 1.02 6.18 -10.06
N ALA A 138 0.85 6.64 -11.30
CA ALA A 138 0.82 8.06 -11.65
C ALA A 138 -0.57 8.68 -11.50
N GLY A 139 -1.59 7.86 -11.28
CA GLY A 139 -2.96 8.34 -11.20
C GLY A 139 -3.73 8.25 -12.52
N GLY A 140 -4.85 8.98 -12.59
CA GLY A 140 -5.71 9.11 -13.75
C GLY A 140 -6.94 8.20 -13.68
N PHE A 141 -7.34 7.67 -14.84
CA PHE A 141 -8.62 6.97 -15.01
C PHE A 141 -8.47 5.46 -15.23
N ASP A 142 -7.24 4.96 -15.32
CA ASP A 142 -6.93 3.61 -15.82
C ASP A 142 -7.28 2.50 -14.82
N ALA A 143 -6.77 2.61 -13.59
CA ALA A 143 -6.91 1.56 -12.59
C ALA A 143 -7.14 2.14 -11.19
N VAL A 144 -7.77 1.33 -10.35
CA VAL A 144 -7.85 1.51 -8.90
C VAL A 144 -7.48 0.20 -8.23
N PHE A 145 -7.05 0.24 -6.98
CA PHE A 145 -6.83 -0.95 -6.17
C PHE A 145 -7.63 -0.86 -4.88
N ALA A 146 -7.98 -2.04 -4.35
CA ALA A 146 -8.52 -2.20 -3.01
C ALA A 146 -7.83 -3.37 -2.33
N VAL A 147 -7.50 -3.22 -1.05
CA VAL A 147 -6.99 -4.28 -0.19
C VAL A 147 -8.09 -4.67 0.76
N THR A 148 -8.53 -5.94 0.70
CA THR A 148 -9.61 -6.46 1.52
C THR A 148 -9.11 -7.49 2.52
N LEU A 149 -9.75 -7.54 3.68
CA LEU A 149 -9.56 -8.59 4.68
C LEU A 149 -10.64 -9.67 4.53
N GLY A 150 -10.24 -10.93 4.60
CA GLY A 150 -11.12 -12.09 4.44
C GLY A 150 -11.77 -12.18 3.05
N ASP A 151 -12.96 -12.79 2.99
CA ASP A 151 -13.68 -13.10 1.74
C ASP A 151 -14.50 -11.91 1.17
N SER A 152 -14.17 -10.69 1.59
CA SER A 152 -14.90 -9.46 1.27
C SER A 152 -14.71 -8.99 -0.18
N SER A 153 -13.83 -9.66 -0.94
CA SER A 153 -13.55 -9.37 -2.35
C SER A 153 -14.78 -9.47 -3.25
N SER A 154 -15.74 -10.34 -2.91
CA SER A 154 -16.99 -10.51 -3.65
C SER A 154 -17.88 -9.27 -3.61
N ASN A 155 -17.91 -8.54 -2.50
CA ASN A 155 -18.70 -7.32 -2.34
C ASN A 155 -18.10 -6.16 -3.16
N VAL A 156 -16.77 -6.03 -3.10
CA VAL A 156 -16.02 -5.07 -3.93
C VAL A 156 -16.24 -5.37 -5.41
N THR A 157 -16.11 -6.64 -5.82
CA THR A 157 -16.30 -7.06 -7.21
C THR A 157 -17.70 -6.73 -7.73
N LYS A 158 -18.75 -6.99 -6.93
CA LYS A 158 -20.14 -6.65 -7.27
C LYS A 158 -20.35 -5.15 -7.40
N THR A 159 -19.83 -4.37 -6.46
CA THR A 159 -19.95 -2.90 -6.44
C THR A 159 -19.18 -2.26 -7.60
N TRP A 160 -17.99 -2.76 -7.92
CA TRP A 160 -17.21 -2.29 -9.06
C TRP A 160 -17.88 -2.66 -10.39
N SER A 161 -18.42 -3.88 -10.50
CA SER A 161 -19.14 -4.32 -11.70
C SER A 161 -20.37 -3.45 -12.00
N SER A 162 -21.11 -3.00 -10.97
CA SER A 162 -22.26 -2.10 -11.17
C SER A 162 -21.86 -0.69 -11.62
N LEU A 163 -20.59 -0.32 -11.42
CA LEU A 163 -19.99 0.94 -11.85
C LEU A 163 -19.14 0.79 -13.13
N ASN A 164 -19.27 -0.33 -13.85
CA ASN A 164 -18.49 -0.67 -15.05
C ASN A 164 -16.97 -0.73 -14.81
N VAL A 165 -16.55 -1.07 -13.59
CA VAL A 165 -15.15 -1.31 -13.23
C VAL A 165 -14.90 -2.80 -13.17
N LEU A 166 -13.98 -3.29 -14.00
CA LEU A 166 -13.57 -4.69 -14.01
C LEU A 166 -12.66 -4.98 -12.82
N ALA A 167 -13.12 -5.82 -11.90
CA ALA A 167 -12.29 -6.29 -10.80
C ALA A 167 -11.37 -7.43 -11.27
N LEU A 168 -10.07 -7.26 -11.07
CA LEU A 168 -9.07 -8.30 -11.26
C LEU A 168 -8.55 -8.72 -9.88
N LEU A 169 -8.83 -9.95 -9.48
CA LEU A 169 -8.29 -10.47 -8.23
C LEU A 169 -6.80 -10.76 -8.43
N VAL A 170 -5.96 -10.01 -7.73
CA VAL A 170 -4.49 -10.16 -7.82
C VAL A 170 -3.99 -10.85 -6.57
N LYS A 171 -3.04 -11.77 -6.75
CA LYS A 171 -2.20 -12.32 -5.69
C LYS A 171 -0.77 -11.84 -5.91
N GLU A 172 -0.06 -11.59 -4.83
CA GLU A 172 1.38 -11.37 -4.89
C GLU A 172 2.07 -12.56 -5.59
N ASP A 173 2.88 -12.25 -6.60
CA ASP A 173 3.81 -13.20 -7.21
C ASP A 173 5.24 -12.80 -6.79
N PRO A 174 5.90 -13.57 -5.91
CA PRO A 174 7.26 -13.27 -5.47
C PRO A 174 8.29 -13.56 -6.57
N TYR A 175 7.90 -14.29 -7.62
CA TYR A 175 8.77 -14.59 -8.74
C TYR A 175 8.60 -13.49 -9.80
N GLY A 176 9.71 -12.82 -10.12
CA GLY A 176 9.76 -11.88 -11.23
C GLY A 176 9.74 -12.60 -12.59
N VAL A 177 10.64 -12.20 -13.48
CA VAL A 177 10.78 -12.90 -14.76
C VAL A 177 11.35 -14.30 -14.54
N SER A 178 10.60 -15.32 -14.94
CA SER A 178 11.02 -16.72 -14.89
C SER A 178 11.02 -17.36 -16.27
N LEU A 179 12.06 -18.14 -16.57
CA LEU A 179 12.10 -18.96 -17.78
C LEU A 179 11.28 -20.23 -17.52
N LYS A 180 10.21 -20.43 -18.28
CA LYS A 180 9.46 -21.69 -18.28
C LYS A 180 9.89 -22.55 -19.47
N SER A 181 10.11 -23.83 -19.22
CA SER A 181 10.46 -24.81 -20.25
C SER A 181 9.31 -25.16 -21.19
N VAL A 182 8.06 -24.85 -20.80
CA VAL A 182 6.83 -25.17 -21.53
C VAL A 182 5.84 -24.00 -21.42
N ASP A 183 4.97 -23.83 -22.42
CA ASP A 183 3.92 -22.81 -22.44
C ASP A 183 2.99 -22.99 -21.21
N PRO A 184 2.90 -22.00 -20.30
CA PRO A 184 2.06 -22.10 -19.11
C PRO A 184 0.57 -22.31 -19.41
N ARG A 185 0.07 -21.93 -20.59
CA ARG A 185 -1.34 -22.15 -20.99
C ARG A 185 -1.66 -23.64 -21.16
N THR A 186 -0.66 -24.47 -21.42
CA THR A 186 -0.86 -25.93 -21.59
C THR A 186 -1.00 -26.67 -20.25
N ASN A 187 -0.53 -26.08 -19.15
CA ASN A 187 -0.62 -26.69 -17.81
C ASN A 187 -2.01 -26.55 -17.19
N GLU A 188 -2.71 -25.44 -17.42
CA GLU A 188 -4.08 -25.23 -16.90
C GLU A 188 -5.09 -26.18 -17.54
N VAL A 189 -4.98 -26.42 -18.85
CA VAL A 189 -5.81 -27.39 -19.57
C VAL A 189 -5.58 -28.81 -19.04
N THR A 190 -4.32 -29.17 -18.78
CA THR A 190 -3.99 -30.53 -18.29
C THR A 190 -4.48 -30.76 -16.86
N SER A 191 -4.41 -29.75 -15.98
CA SER A 191 -5.00 -29.85 -14.62
C SER A 191 -6.52 -29.88 -14.61
N ALA A 192 -7.19 -29.12 -15.49
CA ALA A 192 -8.65 -29.13 -15.61
C ALA A 192 -9.18 -30.43 -16.25
N VAL A 193 -8.43 -31.08 -17.13
CA VAL A 193 -8.80 -32.38 -17.73
C VAL A 193 -8.52 -33.53 -16.76
N SER A 194 -7.44 -33.45 -15.96
CA SER A 194 -7.12 -34.46 -14.95
C SER A 194 -8.10 -34.52 -13.77
N SER A 195 -8.87 -33.46 -13.52
CA SER A 195 -9.86 -33.40 -12.43
C SER A 195 -11.24 -33.92 -12.84
N ILE A 196 -11.45 -34.29 -14.11
CA ILE A 196 -12.68 -34.91 -14.59
C ILE A 196 -12.56 -36.43 -14.36
N HIS A 197 -13.06 -36.91 -13.21
CA HIS A 197 -13.35 -38.33 -13.04
C HIS A 197 -14.62 -38.67 -13.83
N ILE A 198 -14.47 -39.50 -14.86
CA ILE A 198 -15.59 -40.17 -15.52
C ILE A 198 -15.81 -41.48 -14.74
N GLU A 199 -16.94 -41.60 -14.04
CA GLU A 199 -17.52 -42.90 -13.67
C GLU A 199 -18.24 -43.51 -14.88
#